data_AF-A0A935VEV8-F1
#
_entry.id   AF-A0A935VEV8-F1
#
_cell.length_a   1.000
_cell.length_b   1.000
_cell.length_c   1.000
_cell.angle_alpha   90.00
_cell.angle_beta   90.00
_cell.angle_gamma   90.00
#
_symmetry.space_group_name_H-M   'P 1'
#
loop_
_entity.id
_entity.type
_entity.pdbx_description
1 polymer ?
#
loop_
_entity_poly.entity_id
_entity_poly.type
_entity_poly.pdbx_seq_one_letter_code
_entity_poly.pdbx_strand_id
1 'polypeptide(L)'
;MFRIFVIFGIICTIFHISCSKDEVGNQDTYNTKINFISPAEDSEYIIGDTIKISAVITSDVSMHGYEILIHNTTQKNIIPLKNKHTHGKEIILDENWIVDVKNKSDLEIEIVAAIDHLGNQISAFRKVKCN
;
A
#
# COMPACT_ATOMS: atom_id res chain seq x y z
N MET A 1 47.54 -55.86 9.29
CA MET A 1 46.60 -54.97 8.57
C MET A 1 45.26 -55.01 9.29
N PHE A 2 44.99 -54.04 10.17
CA PHE A 2 43.68 -53.85 10.78
C PHE A 2 43.20 -52.45 10.38
N ARG A 3 42.12 -52.42 9.61
CA ARG A 3 41.50 -51.21 9.05
C ARG A 3 40.61 -50.63 10.14
N ILE A 4 41.01 -49.50 10.72
CA ILE A 4 40.17 -48.73 11.64
C ILE A 4 39.42 -47.69 10.81
N PHE A 5 38.12 -47.95 10.61
CA PHE A 5 37.12 -46.96 10.23
C PHE A 5 36.74 -46.19 11.49
N VAL A 6 37.06 -44.89 11.56
CA VAL A 6 36.38 -43.96 12.49
C VAL A 6 35.99 -42.73 11.68
N ILE A 7 34.73 -42.77 11.23
CA ILE A 7 33.97 -41.60 10.83
C ILE A 7 33.58 -40.89 12.12
N PHE A 8 34.02 -39.66 12.31
CA PHE A 8 33.37 -38.74 13.23
C PHE A 8 33.41 -37.33 12.65
N GLY A 9 32.40 -37.06 11.82
CA GLY A 9 32.05 -35.70 11.45
C GLY A 9 31.31 -35.05 12.61
N ILE A 10 31.83 -33.93 13.09
CA ILE A 10 31.05 -32.93 13.82
C ILE A 10 31.35 -31.60 13.17
N ILE A 11 30.44 -31.23 12.26
CA ILE A 11 30.26 -29.88 11.74
C ILE A 11 29.61 -29.09 12.88
N CYS A 12 30.41 -28.27 13.58
CA CYS A 12 29.89 -27.26 14.51
C CYS A 12 29.47 -26.03 13.70
N THR A 13 28.23 -26.04 13.23
CA THR A 13 27.55 -24.87 12.67
C THR A 13 27.30 -23.88 13.80
N ILE A 14 28.06 -22.79 13.82
CA ILE A 14 27.83 -21.66 14.71
C ILE A 14 26.59 -20.94 14.16
N PHE A 15 25.44 -21.22 14.74
CA PHE A 15 24.25 -20.40 14.54
C PHE A 15 24.49 -19.06 15.23
N HIS A 16 24.88 -18.05 14.44
CA HIS A 16 24.82 -16.66 14.86
C HIS A 16 23.34 -16.29 15.05
N ILE A 17 22.87 -16.35 16.30
CA ILE A 17 21.65 -15.68 16.71
C ILE A 17 21.99 -14.19 16.80
N SER A 18 21.94 -13.50 15.65
CA SER A 18 21.86 -12.04 15.63
C SER A 18 20.42 -11.68 15.96
N CYS A 19 20.15 -11.56 17.26
CA CYS A 19 18.94 -10.92 17.74
C CYS A 19 19.11 -9.42 17.47
N SER A 20 18.54 -8.93 16.36
CA SER A 20 18.37 -7.50 16.17
C SER A 20 17.44 -7.03 17.27
N LYS A 21 17.94 -6.16 18.14
CA LYS A 21 17.12 -5.45 19.11
C LYS A 21 16.14 -4.60 18.29
N ASP A 22 14.88 -5.02 18.25
CA ASP A 22 13.80 -4.17 17.77
C ASP A 22 13.77 -2.95 18.70
N GLU A 23 14.45 -1.89 18.27
CA GLU A 23 14.14 -0.58 18.79
C GLU A 23 12.68 -0.36 18.41
N VAL A 24 11.82 -0.38 19.43
CA VAL A 24 10.48 0.18 19.35
C VAL A 24 10.69 1.65 19.01
N GLY A 25 10.89 1.90 17.72
CA GLY A 25 11.03 3.22 17.16
C GLY A 25 9.82 3.98 17.62
N ASN A 26 10.08 5.11 18.28
CA ASN A 26 9.07 6.10 18.53
C ASN A 26 8.36 6.33 17.19
N GLN A 27 7.14 5.83 17.05
CA GLN A 27 6.40 5.94 15.82
C GLN A 27 6.19 7.43 15.67
N ASP A 28 6.93 8.08 14.76
CA ASP A 28 6.73 9.49 14.48
C ASP A 28 5.25 9.62 14.10
N THR A 29 4.48 10.20 15.02
CA THR A 29 3.02 10.32 14.91
C THR A 29 2.75 11.54 14.04
N TYR A 30 3.11 11.43 12.76
CA TYR A 30 2.82 12.47 11.78
C TYR A 30 1.32 12.71 11.72
N ASN A 31 0.91 13.98 11.73
CA ASN A 31 -0.49 14.34 11.59
C ASN A 31 -0.91 14.35 10.11
N THR A 32 -0.75 13.21 9.45
CA THR A 32 -1.12 13.02 8.04
C THR A 32 -2.57 12.58 7.93
N LYS A 33 -3.32 13.17 6.99
CA LYS A 33 -4.73 12.87 6.73
C LYS A 33 -4.99 12.80 5.24
N ILE A 34 -5.83 11.87 4.82
CA ILE A 34 -6.34 11.74 3.45
C ILE A 34 -7.84 11.99 3.49
N ASN A 35 -8.30 13.04 2.80
CA ASN A 35 -9.70 13.40 2.69
C ASN A 35 -10.20 13.16 1.27
N PHE A 36 -10.99 12.11 1.08
CA PHE A 36 -11.69 11.89 -0.18
C PHE A 36 -12.73 12.98 -0.44
N ILE A 37 -12.77 13.46 -1.67
CA ILE A 37 -13.79 14.38 -2.21
C ILE A 37 -14.71 13.64 -3.17
N SER A 38 -14.14 12.77 -4.01
CA SER A 38 -14.86 11.95 -5.00
C SER A 38 -14.12 10.63 -5.22
N PRO A 39 -14.82 9.52 -5.49
CA PRO A 39 -16.29 9.38 -5.51
C PRO A 39 -16.90 9.37 -4.11
N ALA A 40 -18.24 9.46 -4.02
CA ALA A 40 -18.94 9.26 -2.75
C ALA A 40 -18.88 7.78 -2.33
N GLU A 41 -18.98 7.50 -1.02
CA GLU A 41 -19.03 6.12 -0.53
C GLU A 41 -20.19 5.35 -1.18
N ASP A 42 -19.93 4.09 -1.52
CA ASP A 42 -20.91 3.16 -2.09
C ASP A 42 -21.53 3.61 -3.42
N SER A 43 -20.87 4.53 -4.13
CA SER A 43 -21.31 4.95 -5.46
C SER A 43 -21.31 3.78 -6.43
N GLU A 44 -22.31 3.73 -7.31
CA GLU A 44 -22.48 2.66 -8.29
C GLU A 44 -22.12 3.16 -9.69
N TYR A 45 -21.39 2.32 -10.43
CA TYR A 45 -20.93 2.57 -11.79
C TYR A 45 -21.19 1.32 -12.64
N ILE A 46 -21.15 1.47 -13.95
CA ILE A 46 -21.13 0.35 -14.90
C ILE A 46 -19.79 0.28 -15.63
N ILE A 47 -19.53 -0.87 -16.27
CA ILE A 47 -18.32 -1.06 -17.09
C ILE A 47 -18.28 0.00 -18.19
N GLY A 48 -17.14 0.69 -18.30
CA GLY A 48 -16.91 1.79 -19.25
C GLY A 48 -17.16 3.19 -18.66
N ASP A 49 -17.79 3.31 -17.50
CA ASP A 49 -17.92 4.61 -16.83
C ASP A 49 -16.55 5.17 -16.43
N THR A 50 -16.46 6.49 -16.34
CA THR A 50 -15.28 7.18 -15.78
C THR A 50 -15.55 7.60 -14.35
N ILE A 51 -14.78 7.05 -13.42
CA ILE A 51 -14.76 7.46 -12.02
C ILE A 51 -13.73 8.57 -11.85
N LYS A 52 -14.20 9.73 -11.39
CA LYS A 52 -13.31 10.81 -10.93
C LYS A 52 -12.87 10.52 -9.50
N ILE A 53 -11.56 10.39 -9.31
CA ILE A 53 -10.91 10.17 -8.02
C ILE A 53 -10.27 11.49 -7.61
N SER A 54 -10.83 12.11 -6.57
CA SER A 54 -10.32 13.38 -6.05
C SER A 54 -10.18 13.31 -4.53
N ALA A 55 -9.05 13.76 -4.03
CA ALA A 55 -8.75 13.79 -2.61
C ALA A 55 -7.74 14.90 -2.29
N VAL A 56 -7.67 15.29 -1.03
CA VAL A 56 -6.63 16.16 -0.49
C VAL A 56 -5.90 15.41 0.61
N ILE A 57 -4.58 15.33 0.48
CA ILE A 57 -3.70 14.79 1.51
C ILE A 57 -3.01 15.96 2.20
N THR A 58 -3.09 16.02 3.52
CA THR A 58 -2.43 17.04 4.34
C THR A 58 -1.53 16.39 5.38
N SER A 59 -0.39 17.02 5.68
CA SER A 59 0.55 16.56 6.71
C SER A 59 1.26 17.75 7.38
N ASP A 60 1.80 17.52 8.58
CA ASP A 60 2.70 18.46 9.26
C ASP A 60 4.13 18.40 8.72
N VAL A 61 4.49 17.31 8.03
CA VAL A 61 5.76 17.09 7.35
C VAL A 61 5.59 17.07 5.83
N SER A 62 6.71 17.19 5.10
CA SER A 62 6.68 17.04 3.65
C SER A 62 6.63 15.56 3.28
N MET A 63 5.52 15.12 2.69
CA MET A 63 5.34 13.76 2.20
C MET A 63 6.20 13.47 0.97
N HIS A 64 6.37 12.20 0.61
CA HIS A 64 7.16 11.70 -0.52
C HIS A 64 6.35 11.19 -1.71
N GLY A 65 5.05 11.42 -1.70
CA GLY A 65 4.16 11.16 -2.81
C GLY A 65 2.95 10.34 -2.40
N TYR A 66 2.29 9.76 -3.39
CA TYR A 66 1.14 8.89 -3.17
C TYR A 66 1.01 7.81 -4.24
N GLU A 67 0.24 6.79 -3.89
CA GLU A 67 -0.24 5.75 -4.80
C GLU A 67 -1.78 5.69 -4.77
N ILE A 68 -2.38 5.34 -5.90
CA ILE A 68 -3.79 5.00 -6.01
C ILE A 68 -3.90 3.57 -6.52
N LEU A 69 -4.60 2.74 -5.75
CA LEU A 69 -4.85 1.34 -6.04
C LEU A 69 -6.36 1.10 -6.12
N ILE A 70 -6.78 0.23 -7.03
CA ILE A 70 -8.16 -0.27 -7.08
C ILE A 70 -8.14 -1.73 -6.65
N HIS A 71 -8.78 -2.03 -5.53
CA HIS A 71 -8.98 -3.39 -5.04
C HIS A 71 -10.29 -3.92 -5.61
N ASN A 72 -10.21 -4.93 -6.47
CA ASN A 72 -11.38 -5.70 -6.85
C ASN A 72 -11.55 -6.85 -5.86
N THR A 73 -12.43 -6.65 -4.89
CA THR A 73 -12.62 -7.59 -3.78
C THR A 73 -13.35 -8.86 -4.22
N THR A 74 -14.14 -8.77 -5.30
CA THR A 74 -14.82 -9.93 -5.92
C THR A 74 -13.83 -10.86 -6.63
N GLN A 75 -12.90 -10.29 -7.41
CA GLN A 75 -11.91 -11.04 -8.20
C GLN A 75 -10.60 -11.28 -7.44
N LYS A 76 -10.44 -10.68 -6.25
CA LYS A 76 -9.28 -10.77 -5.37
C LYS A 76 -7.98 -10.34 -6.07
N ASN A 77 -8.04 -9.25 -6.81
CA ASN A 77 -6.88 -8.65 -7.46
C ASN A 77 -6.82 -7.14 -7.21
N ILE A 78 -5.64 -6.59 -7.39
CA ILE A 78 -5.34 -5.16 -7.23
C ILE A 78 -4.93 -4.62 -8.59
N ILE A 79 -5.45 -3.45 -8.94
CA ILE A 79 -5.13 -2.71 -10.16
C ILE A 79 -4.42 -1.42 -9.74
N PRO A 80 -3.09 -1.32 -9.94
CA PRO A 80 -2.37 -0.07 -9.69
C PRO A 80 -2.80 0.97 -10.72
N LEU A 81 -3.33 2.10 -10.26
CA LEU A 81 -3.79 3.18 -11.13
C LEU A 81 -2.71 4.24 -11.32
N LYS A 82 -2.10 4.68 -10.21
CA LYS A 82 -1.15 5.80 -10.22
C LYS A 82 -0.15 5.65 -9.11
N ASN A 83 1.13 5.89 -9.41
CA ASN A 83 2.16 6.14 -8.42
C ASN A 83 2.84 7.46 -8.78
N LYS A 84 2.84 8.42 -7.86
CA LYS A 84 3.39 9.75 -8.07
C LYS A 84 4.33 10.13 -6.94
N HIS A 85 5.62 10.19 -7.27
CA HIS A 85 6.61 10.81 -6.41
C HIS A 85 6.48 12.33 -6.48
N THR A 86 6.15 12.95 -5.35
CA THR A 86 6.05 14.40 -5.22
C THR A 86 6.25 14.79 -3.76
N HIS A 87 6.72 16.01 -3.51
CA HIS A 87 6.97 16.49 -2.17
C HIS A 87 6.01 17.63 -1.83
N GLY A 88 5.43 17.58 -0.63
CA GLY A 88 4.53 18.62 -0.16
C GLY A 88 3.87 18.27 1.17
N LYS A 89 3.49 19.32 1.91
CA LYS A 89 2.62 19.19 3.08
C LYS A 89 1.14 19.09 2.72
N GLU A 90 0.80 19.53 1.50
CA GLU A 90 -0.53 19.41 0.92
C GLU A 90 -0.37 18.86 -0.49
N ILE A 91 -1.11 17.80 -0.82
CA ILE A 91 -1.16 17.20 -2.15
C ILE A 91 -2.62 17.08 -2.55
N ILE A 92 -2.96 17.68 -3.69
CA ILE A 92 -4.28 17.57 -4.31
C ILE A 92 -4.21 16.50 -5.39
N LEU A 93 -5.14 15.53 -5.30
CA LEU A 93 -5.29 14.44 -6.24
C LEU A 93 -6.49 14.73 -7.13
N ASP A 94 -6.29 14.61 -8.43
CA ASP A 94 -7.35 14.63 -9.43
C ASP A 94 -6.97 13.66 -10.55
N GLU A 95 -7.52 12.46 -10.48
CA GLU A 95 -7.26 11.37 -11.43
C GLU A 95 -8.58 10.79 -11.93
N ASN A 96 -8.57 10.23 -13.13
CA ASN A 96 -9.72 9.54 -13.70
C ASN A 96 -9.38 8.07 -13.92
N TRP A 97 -10.32 7.19 -13.62
CA TRP A 97 -10.23 5.78 -13.93
C TRP A 97 -11.45 5.34 -14.72
N ILE A 98 -11.23 4.67 -15.86
CA ILE A 98 -12.31 4.03 -16.62
C ILE A 98 -12.53 2.65 -16.03
N VAL A 99 -13.77 2.34 -15.63
CA VAL A 99 -14.13 1.04 -15.05
C VAL A 99 -14.00 -0.04 -16.11
N ASP A 100 -12.84 -0.69 -16.15
CA ASP A 100 -12.44 -1.70 -17.14
C ASP A 100 -12.44 -3.13 -16.58
N VAL A 101 -13.10 -3.33 -15.43
CA VAL A 101 -13.29 -4.66 -14.85
C VAL A 101 -14.20 -5.53 -15.72
N LYS A 102 -13.95 -6.84 -15.74
CA LYS A 102 -14.63 -7.76 -16.66
C LYS A 102 -16.07 -8.12 -16.28
N ASN A 103 -16.38 -8.04 -15.00
CA ASN A 103 -17.66 -8.48 -14.43
C ASN A 103 -18.10 -7.51 -13.34
N LYS A 104 -19.39 -7.57 -12.98
CA LYS A 104 -19.89 -6.91 -11.76
C LYS A 104 -19.00 -7.24 -10.57
N SER A 105 -18.58 -6.21 -9.84
CA SER A 105 -17.55 -6.33 -8.82
C SER A 105 -17.75 -5.29 -7.72
N ASP A 106 -17.48 -5.70 -6.48
CA ASP A 106 -17.28 -4.79 -5.36
C ASP A 106 -15.84 -4.27 -5.39
N LEU A 107 -15.69 -2.95 -5.41
CA LEU A 107 -14.42 -2.27 -5.60
C LEU A 107 -14.10 -1.37 -4.40
N GLU A 108 -12.82 -1.20 -4.12
CA GLU A 108 -12.33 -0.27 -3.11
C GLU A 108 -11.14 0.52 -3.67
N ILE A 109 -11.27 1.85 -3.69
CA ILE A 109 -10.17 2.74 -4.06
C ILE A 109 -9.35 2.98 -2.80
N GLU A 110 -8.08 2.60 -2.84
CA GLU A 110 -7.10 2.93 -1.81
C GLU A 110 -6.21 4.08 -2.30
N ILE A 111 -6.05 5.08 -1.45
CA ILE A 111 -5.01 6.11 -1.59
C ILE A 111 -3.98 5.84 -0.50
N VAL A 112 -2.72 5.64 -0.90
CA VAL A 112 -1.59 5.47 0.01
C VAL A 112 -0.73 6.72 -0.04
N ALA A 113 -0.51 7.38 1.10
CA ALA A 113 0.40 8.52 1.21
C ALA A 113 1.73 8.07 1.82
N ALA A 114 2.84 8.25 1.09
CA ALA A 114 4.18 7.98 1.60
C ALA A 114 4.66 9.18 2.41
N ILE A 115 4.92 9.01 3.71
CA ILE A 115 5.21 10.11 4.62
C ILE A 115 6.70 10.43 4.68
N ASP A 116 7.55 9.41 4.76
CA ASP A 116 9.00 9.57 4.88
C ASP A 116 9.80 8.48 4.13
N HIS A 117 11.12 8.61 4.18
CA HIS A 117 12.05 7.64 3.59
C HIS A 117 12.22 6.35 4.39
N LEU A 118 11.63 6.26 5.58
CA LEU A 118 11.70 5.08 6.45
C LEU A 118 10.57 4.08 6.13
N GLY A 119 9.68 4.44 5.21
CA GLY A 119 8.55 3.60 4.78
C GLY A 119 7.27 3.86 5.58
N ASN A 120 7.22 4.91 6.40
CA ASN A 120 5.98 5.28 7.07
C ASN A 120 4.96 5.76 6.03
N GLN A 121 3.77 5.18 6.07
CA GLN A 121 2.67 5.49 5.16
C GLN A 121 1.33 5.42 5.88
N ILE A 122 0.33 6.11 5.33
CA ILE A 122 -1.07 5.92 5.71
C ILE A 122 -1.92 5.62 4.49
N SER A 123 -3.00 4.88 4.71
CA SER A 123 -3.98 4.55 3.67
C SER A 123 -5.35 5.10 4.04
N ALA A 124 -6.12 5.46 3.02
CA ALA A 124 -7.55 5.68 3.14
C ALA A 124 -8.30 4.97 2.01
N PHE A 125 -9.51 4.50 2.31
CA PHE A 125 -10.30 3.67 1.43
C PHE A 125 -11.62 4.35 1.07
N ARG A 126 -12.13 4.02 -0.12
CA ARG A 126 -13.43 4.46 -0.63
C ARG A 126 -14.08 3.30 -1.37
N LYS A 127 -15.20 2.79 -0.86
CA LYS A 127 -15.94 1.72 -1.53
C LYS A 127 -16.77 2.26 -2.68
N VAL A 128 -16.79 1.52 -3.77
CA VAL A 128 -17.66 1.75 -4.94
C VAL A 128 -18.07 0.39 -5.52
N LYS A 129 -19.13 0.38 -6.33
CA LYS A 129 -19.64 -0.86 -6.96
C LYS A 129 -19.64 -0.74 -8.47
N CYS A 130 -19.29 -1.83 -9.14
CA CYS A 130 -19.52 -2.02 -10.56
C CYS A 130 -20.71 -2.96 -10.74
N ASN A 131 -21.83 -2.45 -11.28
CA ASN A 131 -23.07 -3.19 -11.51
C ASN A 131 -23.27 -3.59 -12.98
#